data_AF-A0A3R7MA53-F1
#
_entry.id   AF-A0A3R7MA53-F1
#
_cell.length_a   1.000
_cell.length_b   1.000
_cell.length_c   1.000
_cell.angle_alpha   90.00
_cell.angle_beta   90.00
_cell.angle_gamma   90.00
#
_symmetry.space_group_name_H-M   'P 1'
#
loop_
_entity.id
_entity.type
_entity.pdbx_description
1 polymer ?
#
loop_
_entity_poly.entity_id
_entity_poly.type
_entity_poly.pdbx_seq_one_letter_code
_entity_poly.pdbx_strand_id
1 'polypeptide(L)'
;MKKILTVDKFLNGSPISAYDAAWKNVTRSSQSWRYRWSAYWLPALVSRGDVEPSLWMDKRRHTKAVNMSDVCRSTLISNLAVVKQFERDYRLNMKKYISIFSNVTFSFEDFLRHILWTFDHDIMDHHWAPQSCLCDPCGQHYDYILHLENIGQEARHVFDALGVPQEVQLGSDHDTKKALSVSENGYFDGIDKALMTRLYVLYKNDFNLFGYQY
;
A
#
# COMPACT_ATOMS: atom_id res chain seq x y z
N MET A 1 -16.65 23.60 -4.07
CA MET A 1 -16.05 23.04 -2.84
C MET A 1 -15.39 21.71 -3.20
N LYS A 2 -14.07 21.63 -3.06
CA LYS A 2 -13.24 20.46 -3.42
C LYS A 2 -13.49 19.33 -2.41
N LYS A 3 -14.01 18.19 -2.88
CA LYS A 3 -14.06 16.94 -2.09
C LYS A 3 -12.86 16.10 -2.51
N ILE A 4 -11.78 16.21 -1.75
CA ILE A 4 -10.61 15.34 -1.87
C ILE A 4 -10.95 14.08 -1.11
N LEU A 5 -10.85 12.94 -1.78
CA LEU A 5 -11.25 11.67 -1.22
C LEU A 5 -10.16 10.65 -1.48
N THR A 6 -9.58 10.19 -0.39
CA THR A 6 -8.56 9.15 -0.35
C THR A 6 -9.08 7.88 -1.02
N VAL A 7 -8.37 7.37 -2.02
CA VAL A 7 -8.67 6.07 -2.68
C VAL A 7 -8.16 4.89 -1.85
N ASP A 8 -8.03 5.11 -0.54
CA ASP A 8 -7.43 4.19 0.43
C ASP A 8 -8.01 2.77 0.25
N LYS A 9 -7.10 1.79 0.19
CA LYS A 9 -7.41 0.37 0.05
C LYS A 9 -8.17 -0.17 1.27
N PHE A 10 -7.97 0.45 2.43
CA PHE A 10 -8.54 0.08 3.73
C PHE A 10 -9.59 1.07 4.27
N LEU A 11 -10.14 1.92 3.38
CA LEU A 11 -11.30 2.78 3.65
C LEU A 11 -11.12 3.76 4.83
N ASN A 12 -9.88 4.15 5.13
CA ASN A 12 -9.51 5.04 6.23
C ASN A 12 -10.11 4.56 7.58
N GLY A 13 -10.05 3.26 7.83
CA GLY A 13 -10.59 2.63 9.05
C GLY A 13 -12.11 2.44 9.06
N SER A 14 -12.82 2.81 7.98
CA SER A 14 -14.25 2.50 7.83
C SER A 14 -14.46 0.99 7.60
N PRO A 15 -15.65 0.45 7.93
CA PRO A 15 -15.92 -0.97 7.73
C PRO A 15 -15.92 -1.34 6.23
N ILE A 16 -15.62 -2.60 5.91
CA ILE A 16 -15.64 -3.11 4.52
C ILE A 16 -16.97 -2.80 3.81
N SER A 17 -18.09 -2.84 4.53
CA SER A 17 -19.43 -2.51 4.05
C SER A 17 -19.57 -1.07 3.56
N ALA A 18 -18.69 -0.16 3.99
CA ALA A 18 -18.66 1.22 3.51
C ALA A 18 -18.17 1.36 2.06
N TYR A 19 -17.57 0.31 1.47
CA TYR A 19 -17.27 0.30 0.03
C TYR A 19 -18.52 0.04 -0.81
N ASP A 20 -19.40 1.04 -0.87
CA ASP A 20 -20.67 1.00 -1.59
C ASP A 20 -20.68 1.91 -2.85
N ALA A 21 -21.82 2.02 -3.50
CA ALA A 21 -21.98 2.86 -4.68
C ALA A 21 -21.74 4.36 -4.38
N ALA A 22 -22.12 4.83 -3.19
CA ALA A 22 -21.92 6.21 -2.78
C ALA A 22 -20.42 6.50 -2.59
N TRP A 23 -19.70 5.64 -1.88
CA TRP A 23 -18.25 5.73 -1.69
C TRP A 23 -17.52 5.70 -3.02
N LYS A 24 -17.88 4.78 -3.93
CA LYS A 24 -17.27 4.67 -5.26
C LYS A 24 -17.52 5.91 -6.12
N ASN A 25 -18.74 6.45 -6.10
CA ASN A 25 -19.07 7.67 -6.84
C ASN A 25 -18.27 8.87 -6.33
N VAL A 26 -18.16 8.97 -5.01
CA VAL A 26 -17.43 10.01 -4.29
C VAL A 26 -15.93 9.92 -4.62
N THR A 27 -15.31 8.75 -4.49
CA THR A 27 -13.85 8.55 -4.69
C THR A 27 -13.43 8.31 -6.15
N ARG A 28 -14.39 8.19 -7.08
CA ARG A 28 -14.17 7.77 -8.47
C ARG A 28 -13.44 6.42 -8.61
N SER A 29 -13.53 5.54 -7.61
CA SER A 29 -12.90 4.22 -7.68
C SER A 29 -13.58 3.33 -8.73
N SER A 30 -12.79 2.89 -9.72
CA SER A 30 -13.23 1.93 -10.75
C SER A 30 -13.19 0.47 -10.30
N GLN A 31 -12.53 0.18 -9.18
CA GLN A 31 -12.31 -1.20 -8.73
C GLN A 31 -13.64 -1.88 -8.31
N SER A 32 -13.79 -3.16 -8.62
CA SER A 32 -14.95 -3.94 -8.19
C SER A 32 -14.83 -4.31 -6.72
N TRP A 33 -15.96 -4.54 -6.04
CA TRP A 33 -15.98 -5.02 -4.66
C TRP A 33 -15.22 -6.34 -4.53
N ARG A 34 -15.43 -7.27 -5.47
CA ARG A 34 -14.74 -8.56 -5.51
C ARG A 34 -13.22 -8.41 -5.64
N TYR A 35 -12.75 -7.49 -6.49
CA TYR A 35 -11.32 -7.23 -6.60
C TYR A 35 -10.76 -6.66 -5.28
N ARG A 36 -11.44 -5.66 -4.68
CA ARG A 36 -11.02 -5.08 -3.39
C ARG A 36 -10.93 -6.13 -2.29
N TRP A 37 -11.92 -7.03 -2.24
CA TRP A 37 -11.95 -8.15 -1.31
C TRP A 37 -10.76 -9.08 -1.51
N SER A 38 -10.55 -9.58 -2.72
CA SER A 38 -9.50 -10.57 -2.99
C SER A 38 -8.08 -9.98 -2.96
N ALA A 39 -7.92 -8.69 -3.27
CA ALA A 39 -6.62 -8.04 -3.35
C ALA A 39 -6.16 -7.42 -2.03
N TYR A 40 -7.09 -6.94 -1.20
CA TYR A 40 -6.74 -6.15 -0.01
C TYR A 40 -7.37 -6.70 1.27
N TRP A 41 -8.68 -6.88 1.30
CA TRP A 41 -9.36 -7.16 2.58
C TRP A 41 -9.21 -8.61 3.06
N LEU A 42 -9.36 -9.59 2.17
CA LEU A 42 -9.15 -11.00 2.54
C LEU A 42 -7.70 -11.28 2.91
N PRO A 43 -6.68 -10.84 2.16
CA PRO A 43 -5.28 -10.93 2.60
C PRO A 43 -5.04 -10.26 3.97
N ALA A 44 -5.65 -9.11 4.23
CA ALA A 44 -5.51 -8.43 5.53
C ALA A 44 -6.16 -9.22 6.68
N LEU A 45 -7.35 -9.78 6.48
CA LEU A 45 -8.01 -10.68 7.45
C LEU A 45 -7.14 -11.90 7.77
N VAL A 46 -6.51 -12.50 6.75
CA VAL A 46 -5.58 -13.61 6.96
C VAL A 46 -4.34 -13.15 7.74
N SER A 47 -3.76 -12.00 7.37
CA SER A 47 -2.57 -11.48 8.06
C SER A 47 -2.82 -11.10 9.52
N ARG A 48 -4.05 -10.66 9.85
CA ARG A 48 -4.48 -10.34 11.22
C ARG A 48 -4.86 -11.58 12.04
N GLY A 49 -5.07 -12.71 11.37
CA GLY A 49 -5.46 -13.98 12.00
C GLY A 49 -6.97 -14.20 12.14
N ASP A 50 -7.81 -13.39 11.48
CA ASP A 50 -9.26 -13.59 11.47
C ASP A 50 -9.69 -14.76 10.57
N VAL A 51 -8.87 -15.04 9.55
CA VAL A 51 -9.09 -16.12 8.59
C VAL A 51 -7.84 -17.00 8.57
N GLU A 52 -8.03 -18.30 8.73
CA GLU A 52 -6.95 -19.28 8.65
C GLU A 52 -6.23 -19.20 7.28
N PRO A 53 -4.88 -19.22 7.27
CA PRO A 53 -4.12 -19.25 6.03
C PRO A 53 -4.40 -20.52 5.22
N SER A 54 -4.29 -20.40 3.89
CA SER A 54 -4.38 -21.57 3.02
C SER A 54 -3.08 -22.38 3.05
N LEU A 55 -3.14 -23.65 2.62
CA LEU A 55 -1.93 -24.47 2.45
C LEU A 55 -0.90 -23.84 1.51
N TRP A 56 -1.34 -23.00 0.57
CA TRP A 56 -0.43 -22.26 -0.31
C TRP A 56 0.32 -21.17 0.45
N MET A 57 -0.35 -20.48 1.37
CA MET A 57 0.27 -19.49 2.27
C MET A 57 1.23 -20.16 3.25
N ASP A 58 0.83 -21.26 3.89
CA ASP A 58 1.67 -21.98 4.86
C ASP A 58 3.00 -22.42 4.26
N LYS A 59 3.01 -22.83 3.00
CA LYS A 59 4.22 -23.24 2.27
C LYS A 59 5.14 -22.08 1.91
N ARG A 60 4.62 -20.85 1.89
CA ARG A 60 5.34 -19.62 1.52
C ARG A 60 5.88 -18.87 2.72
N ARG A 61 5.39 -19.18 3.91
CA ARG A 61 5.90 -18.59 5.14
C ARG A 61 7.38 -18.91 5.27
N HIS A 62 8.22 -17.88 5.22
CA HIS A 62 9.63 -18.04 5.53
C HIS A 62 9.76 -18.49 7.00
N THR A 63 10.27 -19.71 7.21
CA THR A 63 10.49 -20.28 8.55
C THR A 63 11.79 -19.75 9.20
N LYS A 64 12.62 -19.06 8.42
CA LYS A 64 13.82 -18.35 8.86
C LYS A 64 13.60 -16.87 8.61
N ALA A 65 14.18 -16.01 9.46
CA ALA A 65 14.18 -14.57 9.23
C ALA A 65 14.58 -14.31 7.77
N VAL A 66 13.69 -13.66 7.01
CA VAL A 66 13.95 -13.30 5.61
C VAL A 66 15.32 -12.64 5.57
N ASN A 67 16.21 -13.10 4.68
CA ASN A 67 17.50 -12.45 4.54
C ASN A 67 17.25 -11.05 3.99
N MET A 68 17.34 -10.06 4.88
CA MET A 68 17.05 -8.65 4.61
C MET A 68 18.06 -8.01 3.64
N SER A 69 19.03 -8.77 3.12
CA SER A 69 19.92 -8.32 2.05
C SER A 69 19.27 -8.32 0.66
N ASP A 70 18.23 -9.14 0.40
CA ASP A 70 17.58 -9.26 -0.92
C ASP A 70 16.08 -8.92 -0.87
N VAL A 71 15.77 -7.73 -0.36
CA VAL A 71 14.39 -7.22 -0.18
C VAL A 71 13.57 -7.26 -1.48
N CYS A 72 14.21 -7.13 -2.64
CA CYS A 72 13.52 -7.03 -3.94
C CYS A 72 13.10 -8.36 -4.56
N ARG A 73 13.45 -9.51 -3.96
CA ARG A 73 13.03 -10.82 -4.49
C ARG A 73 11.54 -11.10 -4.25
N SER A 74 10.94 -10.46 -3.24
CA SER A 74 9.56 -10.66 -2.78
C SER A 74 8.51 -9.84 -3.52
N THR A 75 8.93 -8.89 -4.38
CA THR A 75 8.07 -7.90 -5.08
C THR A 75 7.63 -8.34 -6.48
N LEU A 76 8.15 -9.45 -6.99
CA LEU A 76 8.00 -9.86 -8.40
C LEU A 76 6.78 -10.73 -8.69
N ILE A 77 5.95 -11.06 -7.69
CA ILE A 77 4.68 -11.74 -7.97
C ILE A 77 3.67 -10.70 -8.42
N SER A 78 3.16 -10.86 -9.65
CA SER A 78 2.02 -10.06 -10.12
C SER A 78 0.88 -10.12 -9.09
N ASN A 79 0.41 -8.97 -8.62
CA ASN A 79 -0.77 -8.87 -7.75
C ASN A 79 -1.94 -9.70 -8.27
N LEU A 80 -2.10 -9.78 -9.60
CA LEU A 80 -3.16 -10.55 -10.23
C LEU A 80 -3.02 -12.06 -9.97
N ALA A 81 -1.79 -12.59 -9.88
CA ALA A 81 -1.55 -13.99 -9.56
C ALA A 81 -1.90 -14.30 -8.10
N VAL A 82 -1.52 -13.42 -7.16
CA VAL A 82 -1.90 -13.53 -5.74
C VAL A 82 -3.43 -13.48 -5.60
N VAL A 83 -4.08 -12.50 -6.22
CA VAL A 83 -5.54 -12.36 -6.23
C VAL A 83 -6.21 -13.63 -6.75
N LYS A 84 -5.77 -14.16 -7.88
CA LYS A 84 -6.31 -15.41 -8.45
C LYS A 84 -6.11 -16.61 -7.51
N GLN A 85 -5.00 -16.65 -6.79
CA GLN A 85 -4.74 -17.72 -5.83
C GLN A 85 -5.66 -17.63 -4.61
N PHE A 86 -5.82 -16.45 -4.01
CA PHE A 86 -6.78 -16.23 -2.94
C PHE A 86 -8.22 -16.55 -3.37
N GLU A 87 -8.62 -16.14 -4.57
CA GLU A 87 -9.94 -16.48 -5.09
C GLU A 87 -10.16 -18.00 -5.24
N ARG A 88 -9.10 -18.75 -5.57
CA ARG A 88 -9.16 -20.22 -5.67
C ARG A 88 -9.22 -20.86 -4.29
N ASP A 89 -8.31 -20.48 -3.39
CA ASP A 89 -8.16 -21.10 -2.07
C ASP A 89 -9.40 -20.89 -1.19
N TYR A 90 -10.00 -19.70 -1.26
CA TYR A 90 -11.14 -19.33 -0.41
C TYR A 90 -12.49 -19.41 -1.13
N ARG A 91 -12.53 -19.96 -2.35
CA ARG A 91 -13.74 -20.01 -3.21
C ARG A 91 -14.97 -20.55 -2.47
N LEU A 92 -14.81 -21.64 -1.72
CA LEU A 92 -15.92 -22.33 -1.05
C LEU A 92 -16.45 -21.54 0.16
N ASN A 93 -15.58 -20.78 0.83
CA ASN A 93 -15.92 -20.00 2.02
C ASN A 93 -16.22 -18.53 1.73
N MET A 94 -16.04 -18.09 0.47
CA MET A 94 -16.16 -16.70 0.05
C MET A 94 -17.44 -16.03 0.56
N LYS A 95 -18.62 -16.59 0.25
CA LYS A 95 -19.91 -16.01 0.69
C LYS A 95 -20.03 -15.92 2.21
N LYS A 96 -19.55 -16.92 2.93
CA LYS A 96 -19.55 -16.97 4.40
C LYS A 96 -18.67 -15.86 4.97
N TYR A 97 -17.43 -15.72 4.48
CA TYR A 97 -16.49 -14.71 4.97
C TYR A 97 -16.95 -13.30 4.65
N ILE A 98 -17.50 -13.05 3.46
CA ILE A 98 -18.07 -11.75 3.11
C ILE A 98 -19.18 -11.35 4.11
N SER A 99 -20.04 -12.30 4.47
CA SER A 99 -21.11 -12.05 5.45
C SER A 99 -20.55 -11.74 6.84
N ILE A 100 -19.61 -12.56 7.33
CA ILE A 100 -19.05 -12.44 8.69
C ILE A 100 -18.24 -11.14 8.85
N PHE A 101 -17.42 -10.80 7.86
CA PHE A 101 -16.45 -9.71 7.98
C PHE A 101 -16.92 -8.40 7.32
N SER A 102 -18.18 -8.31 6.89
CA SER A 102 -18.73 -7.11 6.24
C SER A 102 -18.54 -5.83 7.06
N ASN A 103 -18.65 -5.89 8.38
CA ASN A 103 -18.49 -4.74 9.27
C ASN A 103 -17.11 -4.63 9.93
N VAL A 104 -16.13 -5.42 9.49
CA VAL A 104 -14.75 -5.32 9.99
C VAL A 104 -14.09 -4.04 9.49
N THR A 105 -13.35 -3.39 10.38
CA THR A 105 -12.44 -2.27 10.12
C THR A 105 -10.98 -2.71 10.23
N PHE A 106 -10.07 -1.93 9.65
CA PHE A 106 -8.63 -2.12 9.79
C PHE A 106 -8.00 -0.84 10.35
N SER A 107 -7.20 -0.98 11.40
CA SER A 107 -6.40 0.11 11.93
C SER A 107 -5.17 0.37 11.04
N PHE A 108 -4.49 1.50 11.26
CA PHE A 108 -3.20 1.73 10.62
C PHE A 108 -2.15 0.70 11.05
N GLU A 109 -2.16 0.28 12.31
CA GLU A 109 -1.27 -0.78 12.79
C GLU A 109 -1.54 -2.12 12.09
N ASP A 110 -2.81 -2.47 11.84
CA ASP A 110 -3.16 -3.67 11.05
C ASP A 110 -2.54 -3.61 9.65
N PHE A 111 -2.58 -2.44 9.01
CA PHE A 111 -1.95 -2.22 7.72
C PHE A 111 -0.42 -2.37 7.78
N LEU A 112 0.23 -1.77 8.79
CA LEU A 112 1.67 -1.92 9.01
C LEU A 112 2.10 -3.38 9.21
N ARG A 113 1.33 -4.13 10.00
CA ARG A 113 1.54 -5.57 10.21
C ARG A 113 1.29 -6.36 8.93
N HIS A 114 0.28 -5.97 8.16
CA HIS A 114 -0.02 -6.57 6.86
C HIS A 114 1.14 -6.45 5.87
N ILE A 115 1.79 -5.27 5.79
CA ILE A 115 2.99 -5.07 4.95
C ILE A 115 4.06 -6.12 5.28
N LEU A 116 4.46 -6.21 6.55
CA LEU A 116 5.49 -7.17 6.97
C LEU A 116 5.06 -8.61 6.75
N TRP A 117 3.78 -8.92 6.97
CA TRP A 117 3.26 -10.25 6.70
C TRP A 117 3.34 -10.59 5.20
N THR A 118 3.00 -9.67 4.30
CA THR A 118 3.13 -9.92 2.84
C THR A 118 4.58 -10.07 2.40
N PHE A 119 5.51 -9.35 3.04
CA PHE A 119 6.94 -9.51 2.85
C PHE A 119 7.42 -10.90 3.32
N ASP A 120 7.01 -11.34 4.51
CA ASP A 120 7.38 -12.65 5.09
C ASP A 120 6.81 -13.86 4.30
N HIS A 121 5.91 -13.63 3.33
CA HIS A 121 5.29 -14.66 2.49
C HIS A 121 5.58 -14.49 0.97
N ASP A 122 6.47 -13.57 0.59
CA ASP A 122 6.80 -13.25 -0.81
C ASP A 122 5.58 -12.94 -1.68
N ILE A 123 4.63 -12.15 -1.17
CA ILE A 123 3.42 -11.73 -1.89
C ILE A 123 3.16 -10.23 -1.76
N MET A 124 4.22 -9.46 -1.58
CA MET A 124 4.13 -8.02 -1.35
C MET A 124 3.51 -7.31 -2.56
N ASP A 125 2.57 -6.41 -2.29
CA ASP A 125 1.92 -5.60 -3.33
C ASP A 125 2.85 -4.46 -3.76
N HIS A 126 2.95 -4.19 -5.06
CA HIS A 126 3.71 -3.05 -5.59
C HIS A 126 3.32 -1.70 -4.99
N HIS A 127 2.10 -1.51 -4.50
CA HIS A 127 1.66 -0.26 -3.88
C HIS A 127 2.42 0.07 -2.58
N TRP A 128 2.97 -0.93 -1.89
CA TRP A 128 3.74 -0.76 -0.66
C TRP A 128 5.07 -1.50 -0.68
N ALA A 129 5.53 -1.91 -1.86
CA ALA A 129 6.88 -2.40 -2.03
C ALA A 129 7.90 -1.24 -1.95
N PRO A 130 9.14 -1.50 -1.47
CA PRO A 130 10.20 -0.51 -1.53
C PRO A 130 10.41 0.00 -2.96
N GLN A 131 10.52 1.31 -3.13
CA GLN A 131 10.64 1.95 -4.43
C GLN A 131 11.95 1.56 -5.13
N SER A 132 13.02 1.33 -4.36
CA SER A 132 14.28 0.80 -4.85
C SER A 132 14.13 -0.54 -5.57
N CYS A 133 13.08 -1.30 -5.25
CA CYS A 133 12.81 -2.59 -5.88
C CYS A 133 11.92 -2.50 -7.13
N LEU A 134 11.28 -1.36 -7.38
CA LEU A 134 10.36 -1.16 -8.50
C LEU A 134 11.00 -0.37 -9.63
N CYS A 135 11.81 0.63 -9.29
CA CYS A 135 12.26 1.64 -10.24
C CYS A 135 13.68 1.42 -10.77
N ASP A 136 14.43 0.43 -10.25
CA ASP A 136 15.85 0.22 -10.59
C ASP A 136 16.67 1.54 -10.54
N PRO A 137 16.63 2.29 -9.42
CA PRO A 137 17.21 3.62 -9.37
C PRO A 137 18.74 3.63 -9.56
N CYS A 138 19.40 2.49 -9.37
CA CYS A 138 20.83 2.34 -9.55
C CYS A 138 21.22 1.93 -10.98
N GLY A 139 20.29 1.35 -11.76
CA GLY A 139 20.55 0.86 -13.11
C GLY A 139 20.21 1.86 -14.22
N GLN A 140 19.55 2.97 -13.89
CA GLN A 140 19.17 4.02 -14.84
C GLN A 140 19.81 5.37 -14.50
N HIS A 141 20.05 6.19 -15.52
CA HIS A 141 20.56 7.55 -15.35
C HIS A 141 19.40 8.53 -15.29
N TYR A 142 19.01 8.93 -14.08
CA TYR A 142 17.99 9.95 -13.87
C TYR A 142 18.61 11.35 -13.87
N ASP A 143 18.05 12.25 -14.68
CA ASP A 143 18.39 13.68 -14.61
C ASP A 143 17.75 14.36 -13.38
N TYR A 144 16.57 13.88 -12.96
CA TYR A 144 15.81 14.44 -11.84
C TYR A 144 15.14 13.32 -11.02
N ILE A 145 15.18 13.45 -9.69
CA ILE A 145 14.39 12.68 -8.73
C ILE A 145 13.62 13.68 -7.87
N LEU A 146 12.31 13.50 -7.74
CA LEU A 146 11.42 14.48 -7.10
C LEU A 146 10.71 13.87 -5.86
N HIS A 147 10.56 14.68 -4.84
CA HIS A 147 9.79 14.53 -3.61
C HIS A 147 8.33 14.98 -3.79
N LEU A 148 7.40 14.10 -3.42
CA LEU A 148 5.97 14.35 -3.61
C LEU A 148 5.42 15.43 -2.67
N GLU A 149 6.01 15.58 -1.48
CA GLU A 149 5.61 16.57 -0.49
C GLU A 149 5.82 18.01 -0.96
N ASN A 150 6.74 18.22 -1.90
CA ASN A 150 7.10 19.50 -2.52
C ASN A 150 6.84 19.54 -4.02
N ILE A 151 6.02 18.62 -4.55
CA ILE A 151 5.92 18.32 -5.98
C ILE A 151 5.60 19.53 -6.86
N GLY A 152 4.83 20.50 -6.35
CA GLY A 152 4.51 21.71 -7.10
C GLY A 152 5.75 22.57 -7.40
N GLN A 153 6.64 22.72 -6.41
CA GLN A 153 7.88 23.49 -6.57
C GLN A 153 8.91 22.71 -7.38
N GLU A 154 9.05 21.41 -7.09
CA GLU A 154 10.04 20.58 -7.75
C GLU A 154 9.70 20.31 -9.23
N ALA A 155 8.44 20.06 -9.54
CA ALA A 155 8.03 19.93 -10.94
C ALA A 155 8.19 21.24 -11.71
N ARG A 156 7.99 22.40 -11.07
CA ARG A 156 8.25 23.70 -11.71
C ARG A 156 9.73 23.82 -12.10
N HIS A 157 10.65 23.40 -11.22
CA HIS A 157 12.08 23.38 -11.54
C HIS A 157 12.39 22.53 -12.77
N VAL A 158 11.83 21.33 -12.85
CA VAL A 158 11.99 20.45 -14.02
C VAL A 158 11.36 21.07 -15.27
N PHE A 159 10.16 21.65 -15.15
CA PHE A 159 9.47 22.31 -16.25
C PHE A 159 10.26 23.50 -16.79
N ASP A 160 10.88 24.31 -15.94
CA ASP A 160 11.75 25.42 -16.34
C ASP A 160 12.96 24.91 -17.14
N ALA A 161 13.62 23.85 -16.64
CA ALA A 161 14.76 23.25 -17.32
C ALA A 161 14.42 22.67 -18.70
N LEU A 162 13.17 22.24 -18.90
CA LEU A 162 12.65 21.70 -20.16
C LEU A 162 11.97 22.76 -21.06
N GLY A 163 11.93 24.03 -20.65
CA GLY A 163 11.28 25.10 -21.41
C GLY A 163 9.75 24.99 -21.48
N VAL A 164 9.13 24.28 -20.53
CA VAL A 164 7.68 24.15 -20.41
C VAL A 164 7.08 25.50 -19.96
N PRO A 165 6.04 26.02 -20.65
CA PRO A 165 5.43 27.32 -20.31
C PRO A 165 4.95 27.43 -18.85
N GLN A 166 4.88 28.66 -18.34
CA GLN A 166 4.51 28.93 -16.94
C GLN A 166 3.03 28.62 -16.64
N GLU A 167 2.19 28.60 -17.67
CA GLU A 167 0.77 28.28 -17.60
C GLU A 167 0.52 26.78 -17.33
N VAL A 168 1.51 25.93 -17.60
CA VAL A 168 1.44 24.50 -17.31
C VAL A 168 1.85 24.27 -15.87
N GLN A 169 0.90 23.80 -15.07
CA GLN A 169 1.12 23.40 -13.68
C GLN A 169 0.64 21.97 -13.47
N LEU A 170 1.22 21.29 -12.49
CA LEU A 170 0.68 20.02 -12.04
C LEU A 170 -0.72 20.22 -11.43
N GLY A 171 -1.63 19.32 -11.79
CA GLY A 171 -2.94 19.25 -11.16
C GLY A 171 -2.85 18.89 -9.68
N SER A 172 -3.82 19.34 -8.88
CA SER A 172 -3.92 19.02 -7.45
C SER A 172 -4.85 17.82 -7.19
N ASP A 173 -4.94 16.86 -8.11
CA ASP A 173 -6.01 15.84 -8.10
C ASP A 173 -5.85 14.80 -6.96
N HIS A 174 -4.66 14.72 -6.36
CA HIS A 174 -4.31 13.80 -5.28
C HIS A 174 -3.73 14.53 -4.06
N ASP A 175 -4.40 15.59 -3.61
CA ASP A 175 -3.97 16.39 -2.47
C ASP A 175 -4.34 15.67 -1.15
N THR A 176 -3.65 14.55 -0.84
CA THR A 176 -3.92 13.65 0.30
C THR A 176 -3.96 14.39 1.64
N LYS A 177 -3.18 15.48 1.77
CA LYS A 177 -3.04 16.30 2.99
C LYS A 177 -4.36 16.93 3.46
N LYS A 178 -5.33 17.15 2.57
CA LYS A 178 -6.64 17.76 2.95
C LYS A 178 -7.70 16.75 3.40
N ALA A 179 -7.46 15.46 3.20
CA ALA A 179 -8.44 14.40 3.48
C ALA A 179 -8.11 13.55 4.71
N LEU A 180 -6.93 13.74 5.32
CA LEU A 180 -6.56 13.04 6.54
C LEU A 180 -7.13 13.78 7.74
N SER A 181 -7.89 13.07 8.57
CA SER A 181 -8.39 13.59 9.86
C SER A 181 -7.31 13.57 10.96
N VAL A 182 -6.15 12.98 10.67
CA VAL A 182 -5.02 12.79 11.58
C VAL A 182 -3.77 13.37 10.92
N SER A 183 -2.89 13.98 11.70
CA SER A 183 -1.58 14.41 11.21
C SER A 183 -0.77 13.20 10.73
N GLU A 184 0.19 13.43 9.83
CA GLU A 184 1.08 12.36 9.33
C GLU A 184 1.76 11.61 10.49
N ASN A 185 2.22 12.35 11.52
CA ASN A 185 2.84 11.76 12.71
C ASN A 185 1.83 11.02 13.61
N GLY A 186 0.58 11.50 13.70
CA GLY A 186 -0.44 10.92 14.57
C GLY A 186 -0.83 9.48 14.19
N TYR A 187 -0.58 9.06 12.95
CA TYR A 187 -0.76 7.67 12.55
C TYR A 187 0.24 6.72 13.23
N PHE A 188 1.43 7.22 13.60
CA PHE A 188 2.48 6.43 14.22
C PHE A 188 2.44 6.47 15.76
N ASP A 189 1.55 7.28 16.33
CA ASP A 189 1.40 7.39 17.78
C ASP A 189 0.97 6.05 18.39
N GLY A 190 1.76 5.56 19.36
CA GLY A 190 1.48 4.32 20.07
C GLY A 190 1.83 3.03 19.32
N ILE A 191 2.37 3.11 18.10
CA ILE A 191 2.83 1.93 17.36
C ILE A 191 4.05 1.31 18.04
N ASP A 192 4.05 -0.02 18.15
CA ASP A 192 5.15 -0.77 18.76
C ASP A 192 6.50 -0.50 18.10
N LYS A 193 7.54 -0.28 18.92
CA LYS A 193 8.89 0.04 18.44
C LYS A 193 9.52 -1.09 17.64
N ALA A 194 9.25 -2.36 17.98
CA ALA A 194 9.81 -3.48 17.24
C ALA A 194 9.15 -3.62 15.86
N LEU A 195 7.83 -3.35 15.76
CA LEU A 195 7.13 -3.23 14.48
C LEU A 195 7.76 -2.12 13.61
N MET A 196 7.94 -0.92 14.16
CA MET A 196 8.57 0.18 13.43
C MET A 196 10.01 -0.11 13.02
N THR A 197 10.78 -0.80 13.85
CA THR A 197 12.15 -1.20 13.52
C THR A 197 12.16 -2.14 12.32
N ARG A 198 11.27 -3.15 12.27
CA ARG A 198 11.19 -4.07 11.13
C ARG A 198 10.82 -3.34 9.83
N LEU A 199 9.86 -2.41 9.89
CA LEU A 199 9.48 -1.58 8.75
C LEU A 199 10.62 -0.68 8.29
N TYR A 200 11.34 -0.03 9.21
CA TYR A 200 12.49 0.77 8.86
C TYR A 200 13.50 -0.06 8.09
N VAL A 201 13.83 -1.27 8.54
CA VAL A 201 14.81 -2.07 7.80
C VAL A 201 14.29 -2.53 6.44
N LEU A 202 12.98 -2.78 6.30
CA LEU A 202 12.35 -3.07 5.00
C LEU A 202 12.55 -1.91 4.01
N TYR A 203 12.40 -0.67 4.46
CA TYR A 203 12.48 0.53 3.60
C TYR A 203 13.82 1.28 3.68
N LYS A 204 14.81 0.76 4.43
CA LYS A 204 16.06 1.48 4.74
C LYS A 204 16.79 2.00 3.49
N ASN A 205 16.79 1.20 2.42
CA ASN A 205 17.42 1.60 1.17
C ASN A 205 16.72 2.79 0.52
N ASP A 206 15.39 2.86 0.58
CA ASP A 206 14.63 4.00 0.08
C ASP A 206 14.95 5.26 0.89
N PHE A 207 14.96 5.17 2.23
CA PHE A 207 15.33 6.30 3.09
C PHE A 207 16.72 6.85 2.74
N ASN A 208 17.71 5.96 2.62
CA ASN A 208 19.07 6.35 2.30
C ASN A 208 19.21 6.93 0.90
N LEU A 209 18.57 6.30 -0.09
CA LEU A 209 18.70 6.68 -1.50
C LEU A 209 18.01 8.01 -1.81
N PHE A 210 16.85 8.25 -1.19
CA PHE A 210 16.04 9.44 -1.44
C PHE A 210 16.22 10.52 -0.36
N GLY A 211 17.21 10.38 0.52
CA GLY A 211 17.59 11.44 1.46
C GLY A 211 16.62 11.68 2.61
N TYR A 212 15.74 10.73 2.93
CA TYR A 212 14.83 10.84 4.08
C TYR A 212 15.52 10.42 5.38
N GLN A 213 15.19 11.13 6.45
CA GLN A 213 15.63 10.79 7.82
C GLN A 213 14.59 9.89 8.50
N TYR A 214 15.06 8.98 9.36
CA TYR A 214 14.25 8.11 10.21
C TYR A 214 14.43 8.49 11.67
#